data_AF-A0A2V2RGI9-F1
#
_entry.id   AF-A0A2V2RGI9-F1
#
_cell.length_a   1.000
_cell.length_b   1.000
_cell.length_c   1.000
_cell.angle_alpha   90.00
_cell.angle_beta   90.00
_cell.angle_gamma   90.00
#
_symmetry.space_group_name_H-M   'P 1'
#
loop_
_entity.id
_entity.type
_entity.pdbx_description
1 polymer ?
#
loop_
_entity_poly.entity_id
_entity_poly.type
_entity_poly.pdbx_seq_one_letter_code
_entity_poly.pdbx_strand_id
1 'polypeptide(L)'
;MRKTLLAWSIVFGLVLIQSTAAFACGDKFLVVGRGMHYGTAKYPASILLYTHNKDQSKDLQSILKMAGHKIQTVSTESELHTSVQAKRYDLVLMDLNDAVVLEKQIESTTNKPAVVPVLYTQNGAELTSAASKYECILRGEKKNRNLVKVIDSVMEEKAKGGPLKCEWSK
;
A
#
# COMPACT_ATOMS: atom_id res chain seq x y z
N MET A 1 75.00 31.52 -37.18
CA MET A 1 73.67 31.88 -36.61
C MET A 1 72.61 31.78 -37.71
N ARG A 2 71.90 30.64 -37.83
CA ARG A 2 70.67 30.45 -38.65
C ARG A 2 70.13 29.00 -38.73
N LYS A 3 70.51 28.10 -37.83
CA LYS A 3 70.01 26.71 -37.86
C LYS A 3 69.42 26.21 -36.53
N THR A 4 69.26 27.10 -35.55
CA THR A 4 68.60 26.83 -34.25
C THR A 4 67.08 26.98 -34.31
N LEU A 5 66.46 26.89 -35.50
CA LEU A 5 65.01 27.02 -35.69
C LEU A 5 64.33 25.70 -36.12
N LEU A 6 65.06 24.59 -36.19
CA LEU A 6 64.50 23.26 -36.52
C LEU A 6 64.36 22.34 -35.30
N ALA A 7 64.90 22.72 -34.14
CA ALA A 7 64.92 21.88 -32.94
C ALA A 7 63.75 22.12 -31.97
N TRP A 8 62.88 23.10 -32.25
CA TRP A 8 61.74 23.45 -31.39
C TRP A 8 60.37 23.01 -31.94
N SER A 9 60.33 22.30 -33.07
CA SER A 9 59.08 21.73 -33.60
C SER A 9 58.85 20.28 -33.18
N ILE A 10 59.91 19.55 -32.77
CA ILE A 10 59.81 18.13 -32.42
C ILE A 10 59.39 17.90 -30.96
N VAL A 11 59.59 18.88 -30.08
CA VAL A 11 59.21 18.78 -28.64
C VAL A 11 57.73 19.11 -28.42
N PHE A 12 57.06 19.81 -29.34
CA PHE A 12 55.64 20.15 -29.22
C PHE A 12 54.70 19.01 -29.71
N GLY A 13 55.25 17.95 -30.31
CA GLY A 13 54.49 16.80 -30.80
C GLY A 13 54.28 15.68 -29.78
N LEU A 14 54.65 15.88 -28.50
CA LEU A 14 54.78 14.78 -27.52
C LEU A 14 53.89 14.92 -26.28
N VAL A 15 52.87 15.77 -26.28
CA VAL A 15 52.06 16.05 -25.06
C VAL A 15 50.54 15.98 -25.28
N LEU A 16 50.06 15.36 -26.34
CA LEU A 16 48.62 15.15 -26.51
C LEU A 16 48.38 13.74 -26.99
N ILE A 17 48.17 12.83 -26.04
CA ILE A 17 47.17 11.74 -26.01
C ILE A 17 47.55 10.89 -24.78
N GLN A 18 47.27 11.41 -23.59
CA GLN A 18 46.96 10.55 -22.46
C GLN A 18 45.46 10.32 -22.50
N SER A 19 45.03 9.30 -23.25
CA SER A 19 43.68 8.75 -23.11
C SER A 19 43.64 7.97 -21.80
N THR A 20 43.40 8.67 -20.70
CA THR A 20 42.90 8.04 -19.48
C THR A 20 41.57 7.38 -19.84
N ALA A 21 41.57 6.07 -20.00
CA ALA A 21 40.36 5.27 -20.01
C ALA A 21 39.71 5.43 -18.63
N ALA A 22 38.90 6.47 -18.48
CA ALA A 22 38.01 6.62 -17.35
C ALA A 22 37.01 5.46 -17.47
N PHE A 23 37.21 4.44 -16.63
CA PHE A 23 36.19 3.43 -16.38
C PHE A 23 34.95 4.16 -15.86
N ALA A 24 34.02 4.44 -16.76
CA ALA A 24 32.66 4.81 -16.44
C ALA A 24 31.92 3.56 -15.88
N CYS A 25 32.38 3.06 -14.73
CA CYS A 25 31.68 2.07 -13.91
C CYS A 25 30.91 2.77 -12.79
N GLY A 26 30.38 3.97 -13.06
CA GLY A 26 29.78 4.84 -12.06
C GLY A 26 28.32 5.22 -12.32
N ASP A 27 27.73 4.85 -13.45
CA ASP A 27 26.33 5.17 -13.73
C ASP A 27 25.48 3.91 -13.92
N LYS A 28 25.27 3.18 -12.82
CA LYS A 28 24.24 2.14 -12.79
C LYS A 28 23.66 1.87 -11.41
N PHE A 29 23.46 2.92 -10.60
CA PHE A 29 22.70 2.81 -9.35
C PHE A 29 21.78 4.01 -9.05
N LEU A 30 21.31 4.74 -10.08
CA LEU A 30 20.24 5.75 -9.92
C LEU A 30 18.83 5.23 -10.25
N VAL A 31 18.60 3.93 -10.07
CA VAL A 31 17.24 3.38 -9.89
C VAL A 31 17.18 2.54 -8.62
N VAL A 32 17.89 2.96 -7.58
CA VAL A 32 17.55 2.54 -6.21
C VAL A 32 16.44 3.47 -5.73
N GLY A 33 15.24 2.92 -5.51
CA GLY A 33 14.37 3.47 -4.48
C GLY A 33 13.24 4.40 -4.90
N ARG A 34 12.61 4.22 -6.07
CA ARG A 34 11.17 4.55 -6.13
C ARG A 34 10.39 3.43 -5.43
N GLY A 35 10.54 3.34 -4.11
CA GLY A 35 9.64 2.56 -3.28
C GLY A 35 8.21 3.03 -3.57
N MET A 36 7.23 2.10 -3.58
CA MET A 36 5.83 2.50 -3.69
C MET A 36 5.51 3.45 -2.54
N HIS A 37 5.37 4.74 -2.86
CA HIS A 37 4.96 5.74 -1.91
C HIS A 37 3.45 5.62 -1.77
N TYR A 38 3.01 4.99 -0.70
CA TYR A 38 1.61 5.04 -0.29
C TYR A 38 1.38 6.40 0.35
N GLY A 39 0.33 7.10 -0.05
CA GLY A 39 -0.01 8.39 0.53
C GLY A 39 -0.27 8.26 2.04
N THR A 40 -0.09 9.36 2.77
CA THR A 40 -0.51 9.45 4.17
C THR A 40 -2.04 9.53 4.24
N ALA A 41 -2.65 8.80 5.16
CA ALA A 41 -4.09 8.81 5.39
C ALA A 41 -4.54 10.21 5.82
N LYS A 42 -5.54 10.75 5.11
CA LYS A 42 -6.19 12.00 5.51
C LYS A 42 -7.05 11.81 6.76
N TYR A 43 -7.61 10.61 6.95
CA TYR A 43 -8.41 10.24 8.12
C TYR A 43 -7.81 8.99 8.81
N PRO A 44 -6.85 9.18 9.73
CA PRO A 44 -6.29 8.06 10.50
C PRO A 44 -7.38 7.33 11.27
N ALA A 45 -7.42 6.00 11.13
CA ALA A 45 -8.48 5.14 11.68
C ALA A 45 -7.88 4.04 12.56
N SER A 46 -8.63 3.61 13.58
CA SER A 46 -8.37 2.33 14.27
C SER A 46 -9.04 1.20 13.53
N ILE A 47 -8.23 0.30 12.99
CA ILE A 47 -8.67 -0.79 12.13
C ILE A 47 -8.38 -2.12 12.82
N LEU A 48 -9.40 -2.98 12.88
CA LEU A 48 -9.24 -4.38 13.25
C LEU A 48 -9.18 -5.23 11.98
N LEU A 49 -8.11 -5.98 11.79
CA LEU A 49 -7.92 -6.87 10.65
C LEU A 49 -8.13 -8.32 11.11
N TYR A 50 -9.23 -8.93 10.71
CA TYR A 50 -9.49 -10.34 10.90
C TYR A 50 -8.98 -11.13 9.70
N THR A 51 -8.09 -12.09 9.95
CA THR A 51 -7.53 -12.92 8.88
C THR A 51 -6.97 -14.22 9.41
N HIS A 52 -7.34 -15.32 8.75
CA HIS A 52 -6.75 -16.63 8.97
C HIS A 52 -5.35 -16.75 8.36
N ASN A 53 -5.03 -15.98 7.32
CA ASN A 53 -3.76 -16.03 6.60
C ASN A 53 -2.98 -14.72 6.76
N LYS A 54 -2.11 -14.68 7.78
CA LYS A 54 -1.28 -13.51 8.08
C LYS A 54 -0.34 -13.12 6.94
N ASP A 55 0.11 -14.07 6.13
CA ASP A 55 1.03 -13.79 5.02
C ASP A 55 0.32 -13.07 3.87
N GLN A 56 -0.92 -13.46 3.58
CA GLN A 56 -1.77 -12.78 2.59
C GLN A 56 -2.09 -11.35 3.01
N SER A 57 -2.34 -11.12 4.30
CA SER A 57 -2.70 -9.82 4.85
C SER A 57 -1.50 -8.94 5.21
N LYS A 58 -0.26 -9.45 5.12
CA LYS A 58 0.95 -8.77 5.59
C LYS A 58 1.20 -7.46 4.84
N ASP A 59 1.05 -7.49 3.52
CA ASP A 59 1.26 -6.32 2.68
C ASP A 59 0.20 -5.26 2.94
N LEU A 60 -1.07 -5.67 3.05
CA LEU A 60 -2.18 -4.80 3.45
C LEU A 60 -1.89 -4.12 4.79
N GLN A 61 -1.51 -4.90 5.81
CA GLN A 61 -1.19 -4.39 7.13
C GLN A 61 -0.03 -3.39 7.09
N SER A 62 1.02 -3.69 6.31
CA SER A 62 2.19 -2.82 6.14
C SER A 62 1.81 -1.49 5.50
N ILE A 63 1.06 -1.53 4.39
CA ILE A 63 0.58 -0.34 3.66
C ILE A 63 -0.20 0.59 4.56
N LEU A 64 -1.15 0.04 5.31
CA LEU A 64 -2.02 0.81 6.18
C LEU A 64 -1.29 1.41 7.39
N LYS A 65 -0.33 0.67 7.97
CA LYS A 65 0.54 1.20 9.03
C LYS A 65 1.40 2.35 8.49
N MET A 66 2.00 2.19 7.30
CA MET A 66 2.78 3.25 6.65
C MET A 66 1.95 4.49 6.35
N ALA A 67 0.67 4.31 6.01
CA ALA A 67 -0.27 5.41 5.81
C ALA A 67 -0.69 6.12 7.11
N GLY A 68 -0.38 5.57 8.29
CA GLY A 68 -0.70 6.17 9.59
C GLY A 68 -1.92 5.60 10.31
N HIS A 69 -2.52 4.51 9.82
CA HIS A 69 -3.62 3.84 10.52
C HIS A 69 -3.10 2.99 11.69
N LYS A 70 -3.92 2.87 12.73
CA LYS A 70 -3.66 1.98 13.87
C LYS A 70 -4.29 0.63 13.58
N ILE A 71 -3.48 -0.41 13.36
CA ILE A 71 -3.99 -1.75 13.06
C ILE A 71 -3.71 -2.73 14.18
N GLN A 72 -4.75 -3.46 14.56
CA GLN A 72 -4.66 -4.71 15.30
C GLN A 72 -5.08 -5.87 14.39
N THR A 73 -4.32 -6.97 14.40
CA THR A 73 -4.63 -8.15 13.59
C THR A 73 -4.99 -9.30 14.52
N VAL A 74 -6.08 -9.99 14.21
CA VAL A 74 -6.62 -11.14 14.95
C VAL A 74 -6.90 -12.27 13.97
N SER A 75 -6.79 -13.52 14.43
CA SER A 75 -6.86 -14.69 13.54
C SER A 75 -7.91 -15.72 13.95
N THR A 76 -8.60 -15.50 15.07
CA THR A 76 -9.69 -16.36 15.53
C THR A 76 -10.95 -15.53 15.82
N GLU A 77 -12.12 -16.14 15.66
CA GLU A 77 -13.41 -15.50 15.96
C GLU A 77 -13.49 -15.05 17.43
N SER A 78 -12.91 -15.84 18.34
CA SER A 78 -12.85 -15.50 19.76
C SER A 78 -12.04 -14.22 20.03
N GLU A 79 -10.91 -14.05 19.34
CA GLU A 79 -10.09 -12.84 19.42
C GLU A 79 -10.81 -11.64 18.78
N LEU A 80 -11.51 -11.86 17.67
CA LEU A 80 -12.33 -10.84 17.01
C LEU A 80 -13.41 -10.32 17.95
N HIS A 81 -14.22 -11.22 18.51
CA HIS A 81 -15.30 -10.86 19.42
C HIS A 81 -14.78 -10.12 20.67
N THR A 82 -13.73 -10.66 21.29
CA THR A 82 -13.09 -10.03 22.46
C THR A 82 -12.54 -8.65 22.11
N SER A 83 -11.92 -8.49 20.95
CA SER A 83 -11.33 -7.22 20.52
C SER A 83 -12.38 -6.15 20.27
N VAL A 84 -13.44 -6.46 19.52
CA VAL A 84 -14.51 -5.50 19.18
C VAL A 84 -15.26 -5.03 20.43
N GLN A 85 -15.35 -5.88 21.45
CA GLN A 85 -15.92 -5.51 22.76
C GLN A 85 -14.95 -4.68 23.62
N ALA A 86 -13.68 -5.06 23.66
CA ALA A 86 -12.69 -4.43 24.52
C ALA A 86 -12.30 -3.01 24.07
N LYS A 87 -12.34 -2.73 22.76
CA LYS A 87 -11.87 -1.46 22.21
C LYS A 87 -12.77 -0.98 21.08
N ARG A 88 -12.87 0.34 20.95
CA ARG A 88 -13.51 0.98 19.80
C ARG A 88 -12.62 0.91 18.58
N TYR A 89 -13.15 0.30 17.52
CA TYR A 89 -12.59 0.32 16.18
C TYR A 89 -13.48 1.12 15.27
N ASP A 90 -12.86 1.76 14.29
CA ASP A 90 -13.59 2.46 13.24
C ASP A 90 -14.06 1.48 12.17
N LEU A 91 -13.18 0.55 11.80
CA LEU A 91 -13.36 -0.41 10.72
C LEU A 91 -12.93 -1.80 11.16
N VAL A 92 -13.65 -2.82 10.70
CA VAL A 92 -13.20 -4.21 10.68
C VAL A 92 -12.97 -4.62 9.23
N LEU A 93 -11.72 -4.95 8.90
CA LEU A 93 -11.35 -5.55 7.63
C LEU A 93 -11.32 -7.06 7.80
N MET A 94 -11.97 -7.81 6.91
CA MET A 94 -11.97 -9.28 6.93
C MET A 94 -12.11 -9.85 5.54
N ASP A 95 -11.81 -11.13 5.32
CA ASP A 95 -12.06 -11.76 4.02
C ASP A 95 -13.56 -11.69 3.65
N LEU A 96 -13.86 -11.61 2.36
CA LEU A 96 -15.24 -11.60 1.88
C LEU A 96 -16.07 -12.78 2.41
N ASN A 97 -15.48 -13.97 2.47
CA ASN A 97 -16.20 -15.16 2.93
C ASN A 97 -16.54 -15.07 4.42
N ASP A 98 -15.64 -14.49 5.21
CA ASP A 98 -15.84 -14.27 6.65
C ASP A 98 -16.88 -13.19 6.91
N ALA A 99 -16.88 -12.11 6.10
CA ALA A 99 -17.85 -11.02 6.22
C ALA A 99 -19.29 -11.51 6.10
N VAL A 100 -19.56 -12.41 5.15
CA VAL A 100 -20.91 -12.96 4.94
C VAL A 100 -21.45 -13.68 6.19
N VAL A 101 -20.56 -14.24 7.01
CA VAL A 101 -20.94 -15.01 8.21
C VAL A 101 -20.95 -14.14 9.46
N LEU A 102 -19.94 -13.27 9.62
CA LEU A 102 -19.63 -12.60 10.90
C LEU A 102 -20.15 -11.16 10.98
N GLU A 103 -20.54 -10.54 9.87
CA GLU A 103 -20.97 -9.13 9.83
C GLU A 103 -22.11 -8.84 10.82
N LYS A 104 -23.18 -9.65 10.81
CA LYS A 104 -24.32 -9.47 11.73
C LYS A 104 -23.92 -9.55 13.20
N GLN A 105 -22.93 -10.38 13.53
CA GLN A 105 -22.42 -10.48 14.89
C GLN A 105 -21.67 -9.21 15.28
N ILE A 106 -20.88 -8.64 14.37
CA ILE A 106 -20.11 -7.43 14.60
C ILE A 106 -21.02 -6.20 14.70
N GLU A 107 -22.04 -6.10 13.85
CA GLU A 107 -23.05 -5.02 13.88
C GLU A 107 -23.87 -5.03 15.18
N SER A 108 -24.03 -6.19 15.81
CA SER A 108 -24.72 -6.33 17.09
C SER A 108 -23.91 -5.80 18.28
N THR A 109 -22.63 -5.50 18.10
CA THR A 109 -21.77 -4.98 19.17
C THR A 109 -22.07 -3.54 19.51
N THR A 110 -21.78 -3.13 20.75
CA THR A 110 -22.04 -1.75 21.22
C THR A 110 -21.32 -0.68 20.41
N ASN A 111 -20.12 -0.99 19.90
CA ASN A 111 -19.27 -0.03 19.20
C ASN A 111 -19.55 0.06 17.70
N LYS A 112 -20.33 -0.88 17.14
CA LYS A 112 -20.77 -0.93 15.73
C LYS A 112 -19.69 -0.47 14.72
N PRO A 113 -18.50 -1.10 14.71
CA PRO A 113 -17.50 -0.77 13.72
C PRO A 113 -18.03 -1.13 12.32
N ALA A 114 -17.65 -0.34 11.32
CA ALA A 114 -18.05 -0.60 9.95
C ALA A 114 -17.28 -1.82 9.40
N VAL A 115 -17.99 -2.80 8.85
CA VAL A 115 -17.37 -3.99 8.24
C VAL A 115 -17.07 -3.68 6.79
N VAL A 116 -15.81 -3.83 6.40
CA VAL A 116 -15.38 -3.68 5.00
C VAL A 116 -14.70 -4.99 4.59
N PRO A 117 -15.36 -5.81 3.75
CA PRO A 117 -14.76 -7.04 3.28
C PRO A 117 -13.54 -6.75 2.41
N VAL A 118 -12.57 -7.64 2.43
CA VAL A 118 -11.34 -7.59 1.64
C VAL A 118 -11.36 -8.74 0.67
N LEU A 119 -11.22 -8.43 -0.60
CA LEU A 119 -11.11 -9.41 -1.66
C LEU A 119 -9.67 -9.54 -2.10
N TYR A 120 -9.18 -10.78 -2.08
CA TYR A 120 -7.82 -11.11 -2.54
C TYR A 120 -7.81 -11.82 -3.89
N THR A 121 -8.97 -12.25 -4.40
CA THR A 121 -9.09 -12.88 -5.73
C THR A 121 -9.07 -11.83 -6.84
N GLN A 122 -8.55 -12.22 -8.01
CA GLN A 122 -8.65 -11.45 -9.25
C GLN A 122 -9.87 -11.86 -10.10
N ASN A 123 -10.71 -12.78 -9.59
CA ASN A 123 -11.88 -13.27 -10.32
C ASN A 123 -12.97 -12.18 -10.39
N GLY A 124 -13.19 -11.64 -11.59
CA GLY A 124 -14.21 -10.63 -11.86
C GLY A 124 -15.65 -11.06 -11.51
N ALA A 125 -15.95 -12.36 -11.57
CA ALA A 125 -17.28 -12.88 -11.23
C ALA A 125 -17.55 -12.82 -9.72
N GLU A 126 -16.55 -13.14 -8.89
CA GLU A 126 -16.62 -13.01 -7.43
C GLU A 126 -16.72 -11.53 -7.02
N LEU A 127 -15.96 -10.64 -7.67
CA LEU A 127 -16.08 -9.18 -7.49
C LEU A 127 -17.50 -8.69 -7.75
N THR A 128 -18.12 -9.11 -8.85
CA THR A 128 -19.47 -8.66 -9.24
C THR A 128 -20.53 -9.19 -8.28
N SER A 129 -20.37 -10.43 -7.84
CA SER A 129 -21.27 -11.07 -6.87
C SER A 129 -21.13 -10.50 -5.45
N ALA A 130 -19.95 -9.99 -5.10
CA ALA A 130 -19.70 -9.31 -3.85
C ALA A 130 -20.23 -7.87 -3.87
N ALA A 131 -19.99 -7.14 -4.97
CA ALA A 131 -20.44 -5.76 -5.14
C ALA A 131 -21.97 -5.60 -5.14
N SER A 132 -22.72 -6.68 -5.40
CA SER A 132 -24.19 -6.65 -5.26
C SER A 132 -24.67 -6.72 -3.81
N LYS A 133 -23.83 -7.22 -2.89
CA LYS A 133 -24.15 -7.36 -1.45
C LYS A 133 -23.53 -6.25 -0.60
N TYR A 134 -22.36 -5.77 -1.00
CA TYR A 134 -21.59 -4.79 -0.26
C TYR A 134 -21.38 -3.52 -1.09
N GLU A 135 -21.78 -2.38 -0.53
CA GLU A 135 -21.53 -1.06 -1.14
C GLU A 135 -20.03 -0.70 -1.15
N CYS A 136 -19.26 -1.31 -0.25
CA CYS A 136 -17.82 -1.19 -0.17
C CYS A 136 -17.17 -2.55 0.11
N ILE A 137 -16.21 -2.95 -0.72
CA ILE A 137 -15.23 -4.00 -0.43
C ILE A 137 -13.85 -3.32 -0.62
N LEU A 138 -12.76 -4.00 -0.28
CA LEU A 138 -11.40 -3.51 -0.46
C LEU A 138 -10.61 -4.56 -1.25
N ARG A 139 -9.78 -4.16 -2.22
CA ARG A 139 -8.89 -5.14 -2.90
C ARG A 139 -7.61 -5.23 -2.10
N GLY A 140 -7.36 -6.40 -1.51
CA GLY A 140 -6.17 -6.68 -0.69
C GLY A 140 -4.91 -7.00 -1.51
N GLU A 141 -4.96 -6.84 -2.83
CA GLU A 141 -3.84 -7.15 -3.72
C GLU A 141 -2.61 -6.26 -3.48
N LYS A 142 -1.42 -6.86 -3.58
CA LYS A 142 -0.12 -6.22 -3.30
C LYS A 142 0.14 -4.92 -4.07
N LYS A 143 -0.47 -4.76 -5.26
CA LYS A 143 -0.25 -3.62 -6.16
C LYS A 143 -1.33 -2.54 -6.05
N ASN A 144 -2.27 -2.66 -5.12
CA ASN A 144 -3.35 -1.68 -4.99
C ASN A 144 -2.84 -0.35 -4.41
N ARG A 145 -2.46 0.58 -5.29
CA ARG A 145 -1.99 1.93 -4.92
C ARG A 145 -3.10 2.83 -4.38
N ASN A 146 -4.36 2.48 -4.62
CA ASN A 146 -5.52 3.28 -4.23
C ASN A 146 -6.09 2.84 -2.87
N LEU A 147 -5.50 1.85 -2.21
CA LEU A 147 -6.02 1.26 -0.98
C LEU A 147 -6.25 2.28 0.14
N VAL A 148 -5.27 3.18 0.36
CA VAL A 148 -5.36 4.24 1.37
C VAL A 148 -6.48 5.23 1.01
N LYS A 149 -6.61 5.59 -0.27
CA LYS A 149 -7.66 6.50 -0.74
C LYS A 149 -9.05 5.93 -0.53
N VAL A 150 -9.24 4.63 -0.78
CA VAL A 150 -10.52 3.96 -0.56
C VAL A 150 -10.90 4.05 0.92
N ILE A 151 -9.98 3.79 1.84
CA ILE A 151 -10.25 3.90 3.27
C ILE A 151 -10.49 5.35 3.69
N ASP A 152 -9.75 6.32 3.15
CA ASP A 152 -10.01 7.73 3.41
C ASP A 152 -11.43 8.12 2.97
N SER A 153 -11.91 7.64 1.81
CA SER A 153 -13.29 7.86 1.38
C SER A 153 -14.31 7.22 2.31
N VAL A 154 -14.07 5.98 2.77
CA VAL A 154 -14.94 5.31 3.77
C VAL A 154 -15.05 6.15 5.04
N MET A 155 -13.91 6.59 5.55
CA MET A 155 -13.84 7.34 6.80
C MET A 155 -14.47 8.73 6.65
N GLU A 156 -14.33 9.35 5.48
CA GLU A 156 -14.98 10.62 5.17
C GLU A 156 -16.51 10.48 5.15
N GLU A 157 -17.05 9.45 4.48
CA GLU A 157 -18.50 9.21 4.45
C GLU A 157 -19.04 8.84 5.84
N LYS A 158 -18.29 8.03 6.60
CA LYS A 158 -18.62 7.71 8.00
C LYS A 158 -18.66 8.97 8.87
N ALA A 159 -17.71 9.90 8.69
CA ALA A 159 -17.69 11.16 9.43
C ALA A 159 -18.88 12.08 9.08
N LYS A 160 -19.41 11.98 7.85
CA LYS A 160 -20.64 12.66 7.42
C LYS A 160 -21.92 11.97 7.89
N GLY A 161 -21.83 10.77 8.48
CA GLY A 161 -22.99 9.95 8.85
C GLY A 161 -23.68 9.30 7.65
N GLY A 162 -23.00 9.24 6.49
CA GLY A 162 -23.50 8.61 5.28
C GLY A 162 -23.26 7.09 5.24
N PRO A 163 -23.90 6.38 4.29
CA PRO A 163 -23.62 4.97 4.05
C PRO A 163 -22.17 4.76 3.55
N LEU A 164 -21.60 3.59 3.82
CA LEU A 164 -20.22 3.26 3.48
C LEU A 164 -20.05 3.10 1.96
N LYS A 165 -19.76 4.19 1.27
CA LYS A 165 -19.48 4.19 -0.18
C LYS A 165 -17.99 4.12 -0.44
N CYS A 166 -17.59 3.13 -1.23
CA CYS A 166 -16.25 3.04 -1.79
C CYS A 166 -16.33 3.15 -3.30
N GLU A 167 -15.64 4.15 -3.85
CA GLU A 167 -15.40 4.17 -5.29
C GLU A 167 -14.19 3.29 -5.59
N TRP A 168 -14.45 2.20 -6.29
CA TRP A 168 -13.41 1.28 -6.71
C TRP A 168 -12.99 1.66 -8.10
N SER A 169 -11.74 2.08 -8.28
CA SER A 169 -11.25 2.42 -9.61
C SER A 169 -11.35 1.19 -10.51
N LYS A 170 -12.21 1.27 -11.53
CA LYS A 170 -12.26 0.32 -12.64
C LYS A 170 -10.91 0.17 -13.31
#